data_AF-A0A2U9Q0P9-F1
#
_entry.id   AF-A0A2U9Q0P9-F1
#
_cell.length_a   1.000
_cell.length_b   1.000
_cell.length_c   1.000
_cell.angle_alpha   90.00
_cell.angle_beta   90.00
_cell.angle_gamma   90.00
#
_symmetry.space_group_name_H-M   'P 1'
#
loop_
_entity.id
_entity.type
_entity.pdbx_description
1 polymer ?
#
loop_
_entity_poly.entity_id
_entity_poly.type
_entity_poly.pdbx_seq_one_letter_code
_entity_poly.pdbx_strand_id
1 'polypeptide(L)' 'MGSDRYTADDAELALAQLRERLDTLQSAAPLPFRTQNGGDYENFTLRPGLSPGETGLGMHRTQRVASPRCTDDYCA' A
#
# COMPACT_ATOMS: atom_id res chain seq x y z
N MET A 1 -8.13 -0.88 -27.67
CA MET A 1 -6.77 -1.33 -28.06
C MET A 1 -6.06 -1.86 -26.83
N GLY A 2 -5.74 -3.16 -26.80
CA GLY A 2 -4.80 -3.76 -25.84
C GLY A 2 -5.39 -4.50 -24.63
N SER A 3 -6.24 -5.53 -24.83
CA SER A 3 -6.54 -6.54 -23.80
C SER A 3 -5.56 -7.73 -23.83
N ASP A 4 -4.67 -7.79 -24.84
CA ASP A 4 -3.89 -9.00 -25.16
C ASP A 4 -2.41 -8.88 -24.77
N ARG A 5 -2.08 -7.94 -23.87
CA ARG A 5 -0.71 -7.79 -23.34
C ARG A 5 -0.34 -8.86 -22.31
N TYR A 6 -1.31 -9.67 -21.91
CA TYR A 6 -1.15 -10.69 -20.89
C TYR A 6 -0.99 -12.05 -21.56
N THR A 7 0.20 -12.63 -21.41
CA THR A 7 0.57 -13.90 -22.04
C THR A 7 0.18 -15.09 -21.17
N ALA A 8 0.33 -16.30 -21.71
CA ALA A 8 0.16 -17.53 -20.93
C ALA A 8 1.19 -17.61 -19.79
N ASP A 9 2.45 -17.25 -20.06
CA ASP A 9 3.52 -17.22 -19.05
C ASP A 9 3.20 -16.22 -17.92
N ASP A 10 2.66 -15.04 -18.26
CA ASP A 10 2.17 -14.09 -17.25
C ASP A 10 1.06 -14.71 -16.38
N ALA A 11 0.16 -15.51 -16.98
CA ALA A 11 -0.89 -16.18 -16.26
C ALA A 11 -0.37 -17.26 -15.30
N GLU A 12 0.62 -18.05 -15.73
CA GLU A 12 1.27 -19.03 -14.88
C GLU A 12 1.97 -18.37 -13.69
N LEU A 13 2.67 -17.26 -13.93
CA LEU A 13 3.32 -16.47 -12.87
C LEU A 13 2.30 -15.93 -11.86
N ALA A 14 1.20 -15.32 -12.33
CA ALA A 14 0.18 -14.79 -11.43
C ALA A 14 -0.55 -15.90 -10.66
N LEU A 15 -0.73 -17.08 -11.25
CA LEU A 15 -1.31 -18.22 -10.55
C LEU A 15 -0.41 -18.67 -9.40
N ALA A 16 0.90 -18.73 -9.61
CA ALA A 16 1.86 -19.04 -8.54
C ALA A 16 1.82 -17.98 -7.41
N GLN A 17 1.81 -16.69 -7.78
CA GLN A 17 1.69 -15.59 -6.81
C GLN A 17 0.37 -15.60 -6.04
N LEU A 18 -0.73 -15.95 -6.72
CA LEU A 18 -2.04 -16.07 -6.09
C LEU A 18 -2.08 -17.21 -5.07
N ARG A 19 -1.54 -18.38 -5.43
CA ARG A 19 -1.46 -19.54 -4.52
C ARG A 19 -0.70 -19.19 -3.25
N GLU A 20 0.50 -18.62 -3.38
CA GLU A 20 1.31 -18.19 -2.24
C GLU A 20 0.55 -17.22 -1.31
N ARG A 21 -0.17 -16.26 -1.89
CA ARG A 21 -0.97 -15.30 -1.12
C ARG A 21 -2.14 -15.95 -0.39
N LEU A 22 -2.76 -16.98 -0.96
CA LEU A 22 -3.86 -17.70 -0.32
C LEU A 22 -3.34 -18.61 0.79
N ASP A 23 -2.21 -19.30 0.56
CA ASP A 23 -1.57 -20.18 1.54
C ASP A 23 -1.13 -19.41 2.79
N THR A 24 -0.73 -18.15 2.62
CA THR A 24 -0.28 -17.26 3.71
C THR A 24 -1.35 -16.30 4.24
N LEU A 25 -2.60 -16.38 3.76
CA LEU A 25 -3.64 -15.36 4.01
C LEU A 25 -3.87 -15.07 5.51
N GLN A 26 -3.88 -16.11 6.33
CA GLN A 26 -4.11 -16.01 7.78
C GLN A 26 -2.91 -15.48 8.58
N SER A 27 -1.70 -15.58 8.04
CA SER A 27 -0.45 -15.31 8.77
C SER A 27 0.34 -14.13 8.21
N ALA A 28 0.03 -13.69 6.98
CA ALA A 28 0.66 -12.54 6.37
C ALA A 28 0.43 -11.29 7.23
N ALA A 29 1.49 -10.50 7.42
CA ALA A 29 1.40 -9.26 8.17
C ALA A 29 0.38 -8.31 7.52
N PRO A 30 -0.60 -7.77 8.25
CA PRO A 30 -1.53 -6.78 7.71
C PRO A 30 -0.81 -5.53 7.24
N LEU A 31 -1.43 -4.80 6.30
CA LEU A 31 -0.95 -3.47 5.95
C LEU A 31 -1.07 -2.53 7.17
N PRO A 32 0.00 -1.80 7.53
CA PRO A 32 0.05 -1.05 8.78
C PRO A 32 -0.66 0.31 8.65
N PHE A 33 -1.97 0.29 8.40
CA PHE A 33 -2.78 1.52 8.34
C PHE A 33 -3.00 2.13 9.73
N ARG A 34 -3.02 3.46 9.78
CA ARG A 34 -3.39 4.23 10.96
C ARG A 34 -4.85 4.00 11.34
N THR A 35 -5.13 3.95 12.63
CA THR A 35 -6.48 3.69 13.13
C THR A 35 -7.30 4.98 13.18
N GLN A 36 -8.49 4.99 12.58
CA GLN A 36 -9.36 6.17 12.61
C GLN A 36 -9.81 6.51 14.04
N ASN A 37 -10.34 5.51 14.76
CA ASN A 37 -10.90 5.67 16.10
C ASN A 37 -9.93 5.27 17.23
N GLY A 38 -8.64 5.13 16.94
CA GLY A 38 -7.61 4.76 17.92
C GLY A 38 -6.71 5.91 18.35
N GLY A 39 -7.08 7.15 18.00
CA GLY A 39 -6.35 8.33 18.44
C GLY A 39 -5.34 8.88 17.43
N ASP A 40 -5.21 8.31 16.23
CA ASP A 40 -4.35 8.92 15.20
C ASP A 40 -5.03 10.11 14.49
N TYR A 41 -6.35 10.19 14.55
CA TYR A 41 -7.13 11.24 13.92
C TYR A 41 -7.95 12.05 14.94
N GLU A 42 -8.22 13.29 14.58
CA GLU A 42 -9.13 14.22 15.24
C GLU A 42 -10.01 14.87 14.17
N ASN A 43 -11.34 14.77 14.30
CA ASN A 43 -12.30 15.26 13.30
C ASN A 43 -11.96 14.83 11.86
N PHE A 44 -11.62 13.55 11.68
CA PHE A 44 -11.20 12.95 10.40
C PHE A 44 -9.90 13.51 9.79
N THR A 45 -9.17 14.36 10.53
CA THR A 45 -7.86 14.89 10.15
C THR A 45 -6.78 14.19 10.95
N LEU A 46 -5.65 13.87 10.32
CA LEU A 46 -4.52 13.25 11.03
C LEU A 46 -4.00 14.21 12.11
N ARG A 47 -3.76 13.71 13.32
CA ARG A 47 -3.25 14.56 14.40
C ARG A 47 -1.89 15.15 14.02
N PRO A 48 -1.64 16.43 14.37
CA PRO A 48 -0.32 17.03 14.21
C PRO A 48 0.76 16.18 14.90
N GLY A 49 1.93 16.06 14.25
CA GLY A 49 3.07 15.32 14.80
C GLY A 49 3.23 13.87 14.34
N LEU A 50 2.18 13.23 13.81
CA LEU A 50 2.26 11.82 13.37
C LEU A 50 2.93 11.65 12.01
N SER A 51 2.78 12.62 11.12
CA SER A 51 3.42 12.69 9.81
C SER A 51 3.68 14.17 9.43
N PRO A 52 4.62 14.85 10.11
CA PRO A 52 4.82 16.29 9.93
C PRO A 52 5.23 16.63 8.49
N GLY A 53 4.52 17.58 7.88
CA GLY A 53 4.81 18.04 6.51
C GLY A 53 4.44 17.06 5.40
N GLU A 54 3.86 15.91 5.73
CA GLU A 54 3.45 14.91 4.72
C GLU A 54 1.98 15.10 4.34
N THR A 55 1.70 14.91 3.05
CA THR A 55 0.35 14.88 2.47
C THR A 55 0.18 13.61 1.61
N GLY A 56 -1.05 13.36 1.14
CA GLY A 56 -1.35 12.23 0.26
C GLY A 56 -1.43 10.87 0.98
N LEU A 57 -1.53 9.78 0.21
CA LEU A 57 -1.91 8.46 0.74
C LEU A 57 -0.88 7.85 1.71
N GLY A 58 0.40 8.25 1.60
CA GLY A 58 1.47 7.72 2.44
C GLY A 58 1.29 8.01 3.93
N MET A 59 0.65 9.13 4.28
CA MET A 59 0.44 9.55 5.68
C MET A 59 -0.47 8.60 6.46
N HIS A 60 -1.25 7.76 5.77
CA HIS A 60 -2.19 6.82 6.39
C HIS A 60 -1.54 5.52 6.86
N ARG A 61 -0.22 5.35 6.71
CA ARG A 61 0.51 4.19 7.26
C ARG A 61 1.31 4.59 8.49
N THR A 62 1.33 3.75 9.51
CA THR A 62 2.18 3.93 10.70
C THR A 62 3.65 3.65 10.39
N GLN A 63 3.90 2.82 9.36
CA GLN A 63 5.22 2.55 8.81
C GLN A 63 5.29 3.05 7.37
N ARG A 64 6.24 3.94 7.09
CA ARG A 64 6.56 4.34 5.73
C ARG A 64 7.36 3.21 5.08
N VAL A 65 6.78 2.59 4.06
CA VAL A 65 7.55 1.82 3.09
C VAL A 65 7.95 2.82 2.01
N ALA A 66 9.25 2.98 1.75
CA ALA A 66 9.71 3.80 0.64
C ALA A 66 9.03 3.27 -0.64
N SER A 67 8.27 4.12 -1.32
CA SER A 67 7.71 3.75 -2.62
C SER A 67 8.86 3.71 -3.62
N PRO A 68 9.14 2.58 -4.29
CA PRO A 68 10.16 2.54 -5.34
C PRO A 68 9.79 3.39 -6.57
N ARG A 69 8.59 4.00 -6.58
CA ARG A 69 8.12 4.88 -7.66
C ARG A 69 8.42 6.36 -7.44
N CYS A 70 8.97 6.77 -6.31
CA CYS A 70 9.40 8.17 -6.12
C CYS A 70 10.92 8.24 -6.37
N THR A 71 11.30 7.99 -7.61
CA THR A 71 12.53 8.51 -8.22
C THR A 71 12.05 9.32 -9.42
N ASP A 72 12.11 10.65 -9.27
CA ASP A 72 11.77 11.72 -10.21
C ASP A 72 10.34 12.32 -10.15
N ASP A 73 10.35 13.64 -9.93
CA ASP A 73 9.40 14.73 -10.23
C ASP A 73 7.88 14.60 -10.00
N TYR A 74 7.36 13.52 -9.41
CA TYR A 74 5.94 13.46 -9.02
C TYR A 74 5.74 13.06 -7.56
N CYS A 75 6.29 13.87 -6.66
CA CYS A 75 5.91 13.91 -5.25
C CYS A 75 5.85 15.39 -4.82
N ALA A 76 4.82 16.11 -5.29
CA ALA A 76 4.41 17.43 -4.80
C ALA A 76 3.00 17.32 -4.21
#